data_AF-A0A1H8EQ29-F1
#
_entry.id   AF-A0A1H8EQ29-F1
#
_cell.length_a   1.000
_cell.length_b   1.000
_cell.length_c   1.000
_cell.angle_alpha   90.00
_cell.angle_beta   90.00
_cell.angle_gamma   90.00
#
_symmetry.space_group_name_H-M   'P 1'
#
loop_
_entity.id
_entity.type
_entity.pdbx_description
1 polymer ?
#
loop_
_entity_poly.entity_id
_entity_poly.type
_entity_poly.pdbx_seq_one_letter_code
_entity_poly.pdbx_strand_id
1 'polypeptide(L)'
;MGRRGAVGAACVAAAVVLSGCTSGGTGDPDGKYVRALSSAATPAATTTPPRYVGKLSFTYHGSRPEKETINQTVDIRNDDQQSVVPVLAFTPLDKRHQVLSQVKVRTVYGSDRGNLVVPYGYGMEILRFSGTGAHEVADVRVRVVAVEPARIRAGVHDVTVQPLDGRGRKVDKFSRFTALRLSNADDFAVAVRLAYLVYDQPPEGQTQQAVVVVPVGGLIHVPASGSTLVKVTGAAAAAVARYSGGPAVSIKPYNSQ
;
A
#
# COMPACT_ATOMS: atom_id res chain seq x y z
N MET A 1 -46.28 -16.24 25.48
CA MET A 1 -46.86 -14.87 25.37
C MET A 1 -45.80 -14.01 24.70
N GLY A 2 -45.83 -13.83 23.37
CA GLY A 2 -46.51 -12.71 22.67
C GLY A 2 -45.61 -11.45 22.75
N ARG A 3 -45.04 -10.87 21.70
CA ARG A 3 -45.55 -10.56 20.35
C ARG A 3 -44.40 -10.30 19.36
N ARG A 4 -44.71 -10.54 18.08
CA ARG A 4 -43.97 -10.20 16.85
C ARG A 4 -44.25 -8.74 16.39
N GLY A 5 -43.36 -8.19 15.57
CA GLY A 5 -43.58 -7.12 14.58
C GLY A 5 -42.24 -6.75 13.90
N ALA A 6 -41.91 -7.26 12.70
CA ALA A 6 -42.31 -6.83 11.33
C ALA A 6 -41.76 -5.42 10.98
N VAL A 7 -40.63 -5.31 10.27
CA VAL A 7 -40.42 -5.25 8.79
C VAL A 7 -40.79 -3.90 8.17
N GLY A 8 -39.82 -3.31 7.46
CA GLY A 8 -40.02 -2.18 6.55
C GLY A 8 -38.74 -1.87 5.77
N ALA A 9 -38.53 -2.57 4.65
CA ALA A 9 -37.52 -2.24 3.65
C ALA A 9 -38.15 -1.32 2.59
N ALA A 10 -37.50 -0.20 2.25
CA ALA A 10 -37.94 0.71 1.21
C ALA A 10 -37.02 0.59 -0.02
N CYS A 11 -37.59 0.11 -1.13
CA CYS A 11 -37.03 0.22 -2.47
C CYS A 11 -37.29 1.63 -3.01
N VAL A 12 -36.27 2.26 -3.61
CA VAL A 12 -36.43 3.47 -4.43
C VAL A 12 -36.30 3.06 -5.90
N ALA A 13 -37.38 3.24 -6.65
CA ALA A 13 -37.44 3.03 -8.08
C ALA A 13 -37.00 4.29 -8.84
N ALA A 14 -36.25 4.08 -9.93
CA ALA A 14 -35.82 5.11 -10.86
C ALA A 14 -36.97 5.49 -11.82
N ALA A 15 -37.13 6.78 -12.09
CA ALA A 15 -38.00 7.29 -13.15
C ALA A 15 -37.14 7.73 -14.34
N VAL A 16 -37.43 7.11 -15.49
CA VAL A 16 -36.93 7.49 -16.83
C VAL A 16 -37.84 8.58 -17.38
N VAL A 17 -37.26 9.67 -17.87
CA VAL A 17 -37.98 10.70 -18.64
C VAL A 17 -37.56 10.58 -20.10
N LEU A 18 -38.51 10.17 -20.95
CA LEU A 18 -38.44 10.19 -22.41
C LEU A 18 -39.61 11.03 -22.92
N SER A 19 -39.30 12.15 -23.55
CA SER A 19 -40.20 12.98 -24.36
C SER A 19 -39.35 14.12 -24.94
N GLY A 20 -39.37 14.47 -26.22
CA GLY A 20 -40.11 14.02 -27.37
C GLY A 20 -39.65 14.88 -28.56
N CYS A 21 -39.71 14.32 -29.76
CA CYS A 21 -39.37 15.00 -31.01
C CYS A 21 -40.43 16.05 -31.37
N THR A 22 -40.01 17.22 -31.84
CA THR A 22 -40.84 18.08 -32.70
C THR A 22 -39.99 18.61 -33.85
N SER A 23 -40.46 18.28 -35.05
CA SER A 23 -40.03 18.77 -36.36
C SER A 23 -40.70 20.10 -36.68
N GLY A 24 -39.98 20.97 -37.39
CA GLY A 24 -40.53 22.18 -38.00
C GLY A 24 -39.49 22.83 -38.91
N GLY A 25 -39.69 22.74 -40.23
CA GLY A 25 -38.75 23.20 -41.25
C GLY A 25 -39.15 24.50 -41.92
N THR A 26 -38.15 25.12 -42.53
CA THR A 26 -38.16 26.12 -43.62
C THR A 26 -36.76 26.00 -44.23
N GLY A 27 -36.53 25.51 -45.45
CA GLY A 27 -37.04 26.03 -46.71
C GLY A 27 -35.98 26.96 -47.30
N ASP A 28 -34.95 26.42 -47.95
CA ASP A 28 -33.96 27.19 -48.73
C ASP A 28 -33.76 26.50 -50.10
N PRO A 29 -34.11 27.16 -51.22
CA PRO A 29 -33.96 26.62 -52.56
C PRO A 29 -32.75 27.26 -53.24
N ASP A 30 -31.57 26.66 -53.12
CA ASP A 30 -30.53 26.87 -54.15
C ASP A 30 -29.56 25.69 -54.17
N GLY A 31 -29.62 24.95 -55.27
CA GLY A 31 -28.84 23.74 -55.48
C GLY A 31 -27.37 24.05 -55.71
N LYS A 32 -26.50 23.42 -54.91
CA LYS A 32 -25.19 22.93 -55.38
C LYS A 32 -24.89 21.58 -54.76
N TYR A 33 -24.82 20.57 -55.62
CA TYR A 33 -24.32 19.23 -55.32
C TYR A 33 -22.91 19.32 -54.73
N VAL A 34 -22.75 18.94 -53.46
CA VAL A 34 -21.44 18.58 -52.90
C VAL A 34 -21.48 17.11 -52.53
N ARG A 35 -20.74 16.33 -53.32
CA ARG A 35 -20.50 14.90 -53.18
C ARG A 35 -19.99 14.60 -51.77
N ALA A 36 -20.72 13.79 -51.01
CA ALA A 36 -20.27 13.28 -49.72
C ALA A 36 -19.00 12.45 -49.93
N LEU A 37 -17.84 12.99 -49.54
CA LEU A 37 -16.64 12.21 -49.34
C LEU A 37 -16.82 11.45 -48.03
N SER A 38 -17.13 10.17 -48.16
CA SER A 38 -17.10 9.19 -47.07
C SER A 38 -15.66 9.14 -46.53
N SER A 39 -15.37 9.89 -45.49
CA SER A 39 -14.12 9.78 -44.75
C SER A 39 -14.22 8.52 -43.89
N ALA A 40 -13.59 7.45 -44.35
CA ALA A 40 -13.38 6.26 -43.53
C ALA A 40 -12.52 6.66 -42.34
N ALA A 41 -13.12 6.67 -41.15
CA ALA A 41 -12.39 6.86 -39.91
C ALA A 41 -11.39 5.70 -39.75
N THR A 42 -10.10 6.02 -39.87
CA THR A 42 -9.01 5.12 -39.48
C THR A 42 -9.23 4.70 -38.03
N PRO A 43 -9.26 3.40 -37.70
CA PRO A 43 -9.38 2.98 -36.32
C PRO A 43 -8.17 3.52 -35.55
N ALA A 44 -8.43 4.29 -34.50
CA ALA A 44 -7.40 4.78 -33.61
C ALA A 44 -6.67 3.56 -33.03
N ALA A 45 -5.39 3.41 -33.37
CA ALA A 45 -4.54 2.42 -32.76
C ALA A 45 -4.58 2.66 -31.25
N THR A 46 -5.18 1.73 -30.51
CA THR A 46 -5.10 1.71 -29.06
C THR A 46 -3.68 1.27 -28.73
N THR A 47 -2.75 2.22 -28.75
CA THR A 47 -1.36 1.98 -28.35
C THR A 47 -1.38 1.73 -26.85
N THR A 48 -1.50 0.47 -26.45
CA THR A 48 -1.24 0.06 -25.08
C THR A 48 0.14 0.61 -24.72
N PRO A 49 0.25 1.54 -23.76
CA PRO A 49 1.54 2.10 -23.41
C PRO A 49 2.49 0.96 -23.06
N PRO A 50 3.77 1.03 -23.46
CA PRO A 50 4.73 -0.02 -23.16
C PRO A 50 4.72 -0.26 -21.65
N ARG A 51 4.51 -1.52 -21.24
CA ARG A 51 4.64 -1.90 -19.84
C ARG A 51 6.04 -1.52 -19.40
N TYR A 52 6.13 -0.55 -18.51
CA TYR A 52 7.38 -0.19 -17.87
C TYR A 52 7.88 -1.44 -17.13
N VAL A 53 9.02 -1.99 -17.57
CA VAL A 53 9.70 -3.07 -16.87
C VAL A 53 10.76 -2.41 -16.01
N GLY A 54 10.39 -2.07 -14.78
CA GLY A 54 11.36 -1.51 -13.84
C GLY A 54 12.51 -2.48 -13.59
N LYS A 55 13.73 -1.96 -13.42
CA LYS A 55 14.93 -2.70 -13.03
C LYS A 55 14.91 -2.96 -11.52
N LEU A 56 14.03 -3.89 -11.14
CA LEU A 56 13.86 -4.32 -9.76
C LEU A 56 14.61 -5.62 -9.49
N SER A 57 15.35 -5.67 -8.39
CA SER A 57 15.88 -6.91 -7.83
C SER A 57 15.50 -7.06 -6.36
N PHE A 58 15.44 -8.30 -5.89
CA PHE A 58 14.81 -8.65 -4.62
C PHE A 58 15.71 -9.59 -3.82
N THR A 59 15.87 -9.29 -2.53
CA THR A 59 16.56 -10.16 -1.58
C THR A 59 15.68 -10.36 -0.36
N TYR A 60 15.34 -11.62 -0.05
CA TYR A 60 14.59 -11.94 1.15
C TYR A 60 15.52 -12.21 2.34
N HIS A 61 15.11 -11.74 3.52
CA HIS A 61 15.83 -11.91 4.77
C HIS A 61 14.93 -12.58 5.80
N GLY A 62 14.95 -13.92 5.84
CA GLY A 62 14.19 -14.72 6.81
C GLY A 62 14.80 -14.78 8.21
N SER A 63 16.12 -14.55 8.31
CA SER A 63 16.86 -14.50 9.56
C SER A 63 17.98 -13.46 9.42
N ARG A 64 17.91 -12.38 10.19
CA ARG A 64 19.03 -11.44 10.32
C ARG A 64 19.76 -11.71 11.65
N PRO A 65 21.11 -11.78 11.64
CA PRO A 65 21.89 -12.13 12.83
C PRO A 65 21.86 -11.03 13.91
N GLU A 66 21.46 -9.81 13.56
CA GLU A 66 21.42 -8.69 14.49
C GLU A 66 20.16 -8.72 15.38
N LYS A 67 20.36 -8.55 16.68
CA LYS A 67 19.26 -8.37 17.65
C LYS A 67 18.38 -7.20 17.25
N GLU A 68 17.06 -7.35 17.43
CA GLU A 68 16.03 -6.32 17.18
C GLU A 68 15.84 -5.91 15.71
N THR A 69 16.40 -6.66 14.76
CA THR A 69 16.05 -6.49 13.35
C THR A 69 14.77 -7.25 13.01
N ILE A 70 13.99 -6.66 12.10
CA ILE A 70 12.78 -7.29 11.59
C ILE A 70 13.22 -8.44 10.70
N ASN A 71 12.86 -9.66 11.08
CA ASN A 71 12.93 -10.80 10.17
C ASN A 71 11.79 -10.71 9.16
N GLN A 72 11.93 -11.39 8.03
CA GLN A 72 10.92 -11.45 6.95
C GLN A 72 10.80 -10.20 6.11
N THR A 73 11.92 -9.51 5.90
CA THR A 73 11.96 -8.38 4.97
C THR A 73 12.31 -8.84 3.57
N VAL A 74 11.74 -8.16 2.58
CA VAL A 74 12.24 -8.19 1.21
C VAL A 74 12.87 -6.83 0.94
N ASP A 75 14.18 -6.84 0.73
CA ASP A 75 14.92 -5.70 0.22
C ASP A 75 14.64 -5.59 -1.28
N ILE A 76 14.21 -4.42 -1.73
CA ILE A 76 13.85 -4.12 -3.11
C ILE A 76 14.85 -3.08 -3.63
N ARG A 77 15.76 -3.51 -4.50
CA ARG A 77 16.65 -2.58 -5.21
C ARG A 77 15.94 -2.07 -6.45
N ASN A 78 15.87 -0.76 -6.60
CA ASN A 78 15.39 -0.10 -7.82
C ASN A 78 16.56 0.62 -8.51
N ASP A 79 17.01 0.05 -9.64
CA ASP A 79 18.10 0.60 -10.44
C ASP A 79 17.65 1.62 -11.49
N ASP A 80 16.35 1.91 -11.57
CA ASP A 80 15.85 3.00 -12.40
C ASP A 80 16.01 4.35 -11.72
N GLN A 81 16.38 5.36 -12.50
CA GLN A 81 16.55 6.73 -12.00
C GLN A 81 15.25 7.38 -11.49
N GLN A 82 14.11 6.71 -11.66
CA GLN A 82 12.80 7.15 -11.20
C GLN A 82 12.30 6.24 -10.08
N SER A 83 11.56 6.81 -9.14
CA SER A 83 10.80 6.02 -8.17
C SER A 83 9.66 5.29 -8.87
N VAL A 84 9.30 4.11 -8.36
CA VAL A 84 8.30 3.25 -8.98
C VAL A 84 7.30 2.71 -7.96
N VAL A 85 6.13 2.29 -8.45
CA VAL A 85 5.11 1.60 -7.68
C VAL A 85 4.96 0.18 -8.26
N PRO A 86 5.58 -0.84 -7.64
CA PRO A 86 5.41 -2.21 -8.10
C PRO A 86 4.12 -2.82 -7.55
N VAL A 87 3.57 -3.74 -8.34
CA VAL A 87 2.65 -4.78 -7.87
C VAL A 87 3.41 -6.11 -7.92
N LEU A 88 3.62 -6.73 -6.77
CA LEU A 88 4.43 -7.93 -6.59
C LEU A 88 3.59 -9.14 -6.20
N ALA A 89 4.01 -10.32 -6.63
CA ALA A 89 3.49 -11.59 -6.15
C ALA A 89 4.61 -12.38 -5.46
N PHE A 90 4.26 -13.07 -4.37
CA PHE A 90 5.22 -13.75 -3.50
C PHE A 90 4.87 -15.24 -3.37
N THR A 91 5.85 -16.11 -3.62
CA THR A 91 5.72 -17.56 -3.39
C THR A 91 6.68 -17.98 -2.28
N PRO A 92 6.19 -18.48 -1.13
CA PRO A 92 7.03 -18.88 -0.01
C PRO A 92 7.75 -20.19 -0.31
N LEU A 93 9.03 -20.26 0.05
CA LEU A 93 9.90 -21.40 -0.17
C LEU A 93 10.50 -21.90 1.15
N ASP A 94 10.70 -23.20 1.25
CA ASP A 94 11.47 -23.82 2.34
C ASP A 94 12.99 -23.73 2.09
N LYS A 95 13.79 -24.26 3.02
CA LYS A 95 15.27 -24.31 2.92
C LYS A 95 15.81 -25.14 1.76
N ARG A 96 14.96 -25.93 1.09
CA ARG A 96 15.28 -26.72 -0.11
C ARG A 96 14.75 -26.05 -1.38
N HIS A 97 14.28 -24.80 -1.26
CA HIS A 97 13.63 -24.04 -2.33
C HIS A 97 12.34 -24.67 -2.89
N GLN A 98 11.68 -25.52 -2.11
CA GLN A 98 10.39 -26.10 -2.44
C GLN A 98 9.25 -25.17 -2.01
N VAL A 99 8.17 -25.14 -2.80
CA VAL A 99 7.02 -24.27 -2.52
C VAL A 99 6.25 -24.79 -1.32
N LEU A 100 6.00 -23.91 -0.35
CA LEU A 100 5.14 -24.18 0.80
C LEU A 100 3.68 -23.86 0.45
N SER A 101 2.98 -24.80 -0.19
CA SER A 101 1.63 -24.58 -0.76
C SER A 101 0.53 -24.25 0.26
N GLN A 102 0.74 -24.61 1.53
CA GLN A 102 -0.19 -24.30 2.63
C GLN A 102 0.12 -22.96 3.32
N VAL A 103 1.20 -22.27 2.92
CA VAL A 103 1.59 -20.98 3.47
C VAL A 103 1.06 -19.84 2.60
N LYS A 104 0.35 -18.91 3.24
CA LYS A 104 -0.12 -17.67 2.64
C LYS A 104 0.83 -16.53 2.99
N VAL A 105 1.20 -15.74 2.00
CA VAL A 105 1.99 -14.50 2.16
C VAL A 105 1.07 -13.29 2.18
N ARG A 106 1.32 -12.36 3.09
CA ARG A 106 0.72 -11.02 3.09
C ARG A 106 1.82 -9.97 3.21
N THR A 107 1.64 -8.85 2.53
CA THR A 107 2.50 -7.69 2.64
C THR A 107 2.06 -6.78 3.78
N VAL A 108 2.99 -6.03 4.34
CA VAL A 108 2.70 -5.00 5.35
C VAL A 108 2.53 -3.64 4.68
N TYR A 109 3.43 -3.27 3.78
CA TYR A 109 3.41 -1.99 3.07
C TYR A 109 2.56 -2.02 1.80
N GLY A 110 2.16 -3.20 1.34
CA GLY A 110 1.20 -3.34 0.25
C GLY A 110 1.83 -3.29 -1.13
N SER A 111 3.06 -3.78 -1.27
CA SER A 111 3.70 -3.99 -2.58
C SER A 111 2.95 -4.98 -3.49
N ASP A 112 2.01 -5.77 -2.98
CA ASP A 112 1.13 -6.67 -3.74
C ASP A 112 -0.13 -5.98 -4.31
N ARG A 113 -0.33 -4.70 -3.99
CA ARG A 113 -1.51 -3.91 -4.39
C ARG A 113 -1.18 -2.48 -4.80
N GLY A 114 0.10 -2.19 -5.07
CA GLY A 114 0.55 -0.89 -5.55
C GLY A 114 0.51 0.24 -4.51
N ASN A 115 0.60 -0.09 -3.22
CA ASN A 115 0.64 0.93 -2.15
C ASN A 115 2.07 1.37 -1.80
N LEU A 116 3.08 0.55 -2.09
CA LEU A 116 4.47 0.85 -1.78
C LEU A 116 5.12 1.60 -2.95
N VAL A 117 5.69 2.76 -2.68
CA VAL A 117 6.62 3.44 -3.58
C VAL A 117 8.04 2.99 -3.23
N VAL A 118 8.80 2.60 -4.25
CA VAL A 118 10.22 2.22 -4.16
C VAL A 118 11.05 3.31 -4.86
N PRO A 119 11.73 4.18 -4.10
CA PRO A 119 12.64 5.18 -4.66
C PRO A 119 13.80 4.55 -5.43
N TYR A 120 14.47 5.33 -6.28
CA TYR A 120 15.79 4.94 -6.79
C TYR A 120 16.71 4.58 -5.63
N GLY A 121 17.49 3.51 -5.77
CA GLY A 121 18.27 2.99 -4.67
C GLY A 121 17.52 1.83 -4.05
N TYR A 122 16.77 2.11 -3.00
CA TYR A 122 16.32 1.08 -2.08
C TYR A 122 14.87 1.30 -1.64
N GLY A 123 14.15 0.21 -1.51
CA GLY A 123 12.93 0.09 -0.73
C GLY A 123 12.92 -1.23 0.03
N MET A 124 11.96 -1.37 0.93
CA MET A 124 11.79 -2.56 1.75
C MET A 124 10.31 -2.91 1.79
N GLU A 125 9.98 -4.19 1.82
CA GLU A 125 8.67 -4.71 2.20
C GLU A 125 8.85 -5.62 3.43
N ILE A 126 7.82 -5.71 4.28
CA ILE A 126 7.76 -6.70 5.35
C ILE A 126 6.69 -7.73 4.97
N LEU A 127 7.06 -9.00 5.00
CA LEU A 127 6.15 -10.10 4.74
C LEU A 127 5.63 -10.69 6.05
N ARG A 128 4.41 -11.22 5.97
CA ARG A 128 3.81 -12.02 7.02
C ARG A 128 3.38 -13.35 6.43
N PHE A 129 3.71 -14.43 7.10
CA PHE A 129 3.33 -15.78 6.71
C PHE A 129 2.24 -16.32 7.63
N SER A 130 1.38 -17.17 7.08
CA SER A 130 0.33 -17.84 7.86
C SER A 130 -0.03 -19.18 7.22
N GLY A 131 -0.52 -20.13 8.04
CA GLY A 131 -0.80 -21.50 7.61
C GLY A 131 0.27 -22.49 8.08
N THR A 132 0.04 -23.77 7.79
CA THR A 132 0.97 -24.85 8.12
C THR A 132 2.31 -24.63 7.44
N GLY A 133 3.41 -24.65 8.20
CA GLY A 133 4.76 -24.41 7.70
C GLY A 133 5.20 -22.94 7.64
N ALA A 134 4.44 -22.00 8.22
CA ALA A 134 4.79 -20.57 8.16
C ALA A 134 6.16 -20.21 8.77
N HIS A 135 6.62 -20.95 9.79
CA HIS A 135 7.96 -20.77 10.38
C HIS A 135 9.07 -21.51 9.61
N GLU A 136 8.71 -22.34 8.60
CA GLU A 136 9.65 -23.06 7.74
C GLU A 136 10.07 -22.25 6.51
N VAL A 137 9.47 -21.07 6.32
CA VAL A 137 9.80 -20.16 5.21
C VAL A 137 11.25 -19.68 5.37
N ALA A 138 12.10 -20.11 4.44
CA ALA A 138 13.50 -19.74 4.38
C ALA A 138 13.77 -18.72 3.27
N ASP A 139 12.96 -18.73 2.20
CA ASP A 139 13.09 -17.81 1.07
C ASP A 139 11.72 -17.48 0.46
N VAL A 140 11.69 -16.46 -0.41
CA VAL A 140 10.49 -16.06 -1.15
C VAL A 140 10.87 -15.77 -2.60
N ARG A 141 10.22 -16.47 -3.54
CA ARG A 141 10.27 -16.10 -4.94
C ARG A 141 9.37 -14.90 -5.19
N VAL A 142 9.94 -13.80 -5.67
CA VAL A 142 9.22 -12.59 -6.05
C VAL A 142 8.97 -12.57 -7.56
N ARG A 143 7.75 -12.23 -7.96
CA ARG A 143 7.39 -11.96 -9.36
C ARG A 143 6.80 -10.56 -9.49
N VAL A 144 7.34 -9.77 -10.40
CA VAL A 144 6.77 -8.48 -10.78
C VAL A 144 5.51 -8.72 -11.62
N VAL A 145 4.37 -8.22 -11.14
CA VAL A 145 3.08 -8.28 -11.85
C VAL A 145 2.90 -7.04 -12.71
N ALA A 146 3.16 -5.87 -12.14
CA ALA A 146 3.09 -4.57 -12.81
C ALA A 146 4.08 -3.60 -12.15
N VAL A 147 4.49 -2.57 -12.89
CA VAL A 147 5.27 -1.44 -12.36
C VAL A 147 4.78 -0.17 -13.02
N GLU A 148 4.55 0.86 -12.22
CA GLU A 148 4.19 2.19 -12.70
C GLU A 148 5.21 3.23 -12.19
N PRO A 149 5.48 4.30 -12.95
CA PRO A 149 6.22 5.44 -12.42
C PRO A 149 5.51 6.03 -11.20
N ALA A 150 6.27 6.30 -10.14
CA ALA A 150 5.75 6.99 -8.97
C ALA A 150 5.71 8.51 -9.19
N ARG A 151 4.80 9.18 -8.49
CA ARG A 151 4.71 10.65 -8.42
C ARG A 151 5.76 11.23 -7.48
N ILE A 152 6.25 10.41 -6.55
CA ILE A 152 7.31 10.77 -5.61
C ILE A 152 8.65 10.76 -6.35
N ARG A 153 9.50 11.76 -6.08
CA ARG A 153 10.82 11.89 -6.69
C ARG A 153 11.76 10.77 -6.26
N ALA A 154 12.83 10.56 -7.01
CA ALA A 154 13.97 9.76 -6.54
C ALA A 154 14.73 10.52 -5.43
N GLY A 155 15.56 9.81 -4.66
CA GLY A 155 16.43 10.43 -3.65
C GLY A 155 15.73 10.92 -2.38
N VAL A 156 14.55 10.39 -2.08
CA VAL A 156 13.80 10.69 -0.84
C VAL A 156 14.54 10.15 0.37
N HIS A 157 14.64 10.96 1.42
CA HIS A 157 15.14 10.51 2.72
C HIS A 157 14.04 9.86 3.54
N ASP A 158 14.43 8.96 4.45
CA ASP A 158 13.46 8.34 5.35
C ASP A 158 12.76 9.38 6.23
N VAL A 159 11.43 9.32 6.25
CA VAL A 159 10.63 10.05 7.24
C VAL A 159 10.92 9.47 8.62
N THR A 160 11.30 10.33 9.57
CA THR A 160 11.51 9.90 10.95
C THR A 160 10.20 9.93 11.73
N VAL A 161 10.03 9.01 12.69
CA VAL A 161 8.81 8.90 13.50
C VAL A 161 9.14 8.98 14.98
N GLN A 162 8.51 9.92 15.68
CA GLN A 162 8.64 10.11 17.12
C GLN A 162 7.29 9.89 17.82
N PRO A 163 7.14 8.84 18.65
CA PRO A 163 5.98 8.65 19.50
C PRO A 163 5.83 9.74 20.56
N LEU A 164 4.59 10.17 20.82
CA LEU A 164 4.24 11.19 21.81
C LEU A 164 3.10 10.72 22.73
N ASP A 165 3.20 11.03 24.02
CA ASP A 165 2.14 10.80 25.01
C ASP A 165 0.96 11.77 24.87
N GLY A 166 -0.05 11.62 25.74
CA GLY A 166 -1.25 12.47 25.76
C GLY A 166 -0.98 13.94 26.09
N ARG A 167 0.23 14.29 26.55
CA ARG A 167 0.68 15.66 26.82
C ARG A 167 1.63 16.19 25.73
N GLY A 168 1.84 15.43 24.65
CA GLY A 168 2.73 15.80 23.55
C GLY A 168 4.22 15.59 23.85
N ARG A 169 4.57 14.91 24.95
CA ARG A 169 5.96 14.62 25.32
C ARG A 169 6.46 13.40 24.57
N LYS A 170 7.75 13.42 24.22
CA LYS A 170 8.41 12.27 23.58
C LYS A 170 8.39 11.06 24.51
N VAL A 171 8.06 9.91 23.95
CA VAL A 171 8.16 8.60 24.61
C VAL A 171 8.82 7.61 23.66
N ASP A 172 9.33 6.51 24.20
CA ASP A 172 9.86 5.42 23.38
C ASP A 172 8.73 4.66 22.66
N LYS A 173 9.10 3.82 21.68
CA LYS A 173 8.14 3.06 20.86
C LYS A 173 7.40 1.96 21.63
N PHE A 174 7.93 1.50 22.75
CA PHE A 174 7.34 0.48 23.62
C PHE A 174 6.38 1.11 24.65
N SER A 175 6.58 2.37 24.99
CA SER A 175 5.65 3.15 25.83
C SER A 175 4.29 3.32 25.18
N ARG A 176 3.27 3.61 25.99
CA ARG A 176 1.95 4.01 25.49
C ARG A 176 2.04 5.42 24.90
N PHE A 177 1.61 5.57 23.65
CA PHE A 177 1.55 6.85 22.94
C PHE A 177 0.17 7.10 22.35
N THR A 178 -0.16 8.37 22.12
CA THR A 178 -1.45 8.81 21.55
C THR A 178 -1.30 9.59 20.26
N ALA A 179 -0.07 9.99 19.92
CA ALA A 179 0.25 10.65 18.66
C ALA A 179 1.64 10.26 18.17
N LEU A 180 1.88 10.46 16.88
CA LEU A 180 3.16 10.30 16.21
C LEU A 180 3.52 11.62 15.54
N ARG A 181 4.75 12.09 15.73
CA ARG A 181 5.31 13.19 14.94
C ARG A 181 6.18 12.60 13.85
N LEU A 182 5.82 12.90 12.61
CA LEU A 182 6.58 12.52 11.44
C LEU A 182 7.41 13.73 11.00
N SER A 183 8.70 13.57 10.78
CA SER A 183 9.57 14.66 10.31
C SER A 183 10.23 14.27 9.00
N ASN A 184 10.21 15.21 8.06
CA ASN A 184 10.79 15.09 6.73
C ASN A 184 12.01 16.02 6.63
N ALA A 185 13.16 15.46 6.27
CA ALA A 185 14.39 16.22 6.08
C ALA A 185 14.51 16.80 4.66
N ASP A 186 13.76 16.27 3.69
CA ASP A 186 13.80 16.73 2.30
C ASP A 186 13.26 18.15 2.16
N ASP A 187 13.74 18.89 1.16
CA ASP A 187 13.28 20.24 0.80
C ASP A 187 12.00 20.23 -0.05
N PHE A 188 11.39 19.06 -0.23
CA PHE A 188 10.08 18.87 -0.87
C PHE A 188 9.17 18.03 0.02
N ALA A 189 7.85 18.16 -0.19
CA ALA A 189 6.86 17.39 0.56
C ALA A 189 6.84 15.92 0.13
N VAL A 190 6.62 15.02 1.09
CA VAL A 190 6.56 13.57 0.88
C VAL A 190 5.21 13.01 1.34
N ALA A 191 4.80 11.89 0.74
CA ALA A 191 3.60 11.16 1.11
C ALA A 191 3.98 9.77 1.63
N VAL A 192 3.53 9.47 2.85
CA VAL A 192 3.83 8.20 3.52
C VAL A 192 2.57 7.59 4.13
N ARG A 193 2.63 6.29 4.35
CA ARG A 193 1.71 5.57 5.24
C ARG A 193 2.49 5.04 6.42
N LEU A 194 1.78 4.77 7.51
CA LEU A 194 2.36 4.23 8.74
C LEU A 194 1.78 2.87 9.05
N ALA A 195 2.65 1.93 9.42
CA ALA A 195 2.27 0.65 10.01
C ALA A 195 2.77 0.56 11.46
N TYR A 196 1.87 0.20 12.37
CA TYR A 196 2.21 -0.27 13.72
C TYR A 196 2.29 -1.79 13.69
N LEU A 197 3.43 -2.32 14.12
CA LEU A 197 3.79 -3.72 14.01
C LEU A 197 4.11 -4.27 15.39
N VAL A 198 3.51 -5.41 15.71
CA VAL A 198 3.88 -6.22 16.87
C VAL A 198 4.36 -7.56 16.36
N TYR A 199 5.50 -7.98 16.89
CA TYR A 199 6.13 -9.22 16.52
C TYR A 199 5.96 -10.26 17.62
N ASP A 200 5.90 -11.53 17.22
CA ASP A 200 6.08 -12.62 18.18
C ASP A 200 7.55 -12.74 18.62
N GLN A 201 7.78 -13.60 19.60
CA GLN A 201 9.09 -13.93 20.13
C GLN A 201 9.25 -15.44 20.03
N PRO A 202 9.52 -15.97 18.83
CA PRO A 202 9.60 -17.41 18.66
C PRO A 202 10.89 -17.93 19.31
N PRO A 203 10.99 -19.25 19.57
CA PRO A 203 12.22 -19.86 20.03
C PRO A 203 13.39 -19.60 19.07
N GLU A 204 14.62 -19.73 19.58
CA GLU A 204 15.82 -19.62 18.77
C GLU A 204 15.77 -20.56 17.55
N GLY A 205 16.21 -20.07 16.40
CA GLY A 205 16.17 -20.79 15.13
C GLY A 205 14.83 -20.74 14.38
N GLN A 206 13.78 -20.16 14.95
CA GLN A 206 12.52 -19.89 14.25
C GLN A 206 12.42 -18.43 13.78
N THR A 207 11.76 -18.22 12.64
CA THR A 207 11.56 -16.88 12.09
C THR A 207 10.46 -16.14 12.85
N GLN A 208 10.75 -14.91 13.23
CA GLN A 208 9.80 -13.97 13.85
C GLN A 208 8.74 -13.54 12.83
N GLN A 209 7.49 -13.47 13.25
CA GLN A 209 6.35 -13.05 12.45
C GLN A 209 5.78 -11.73 12.96
N ALA A 210 5.35 -10.86 12.04
CA ALA A 210 4.48 -9.74 12.38
C ALA A 210 3.05 -10.26 12.69
N VAL A 211 2.77 -10.48 13.97
CA VAL A 211 1.47 -11.02 14.44
C VAL A 211 0.36 -9.99 14.48
N VAL A 212 0.72 -8.70 14.63
CA VAL A 212 -0.21 -7.57 14.54
C VAL A 212 0.35 -6.57 13.54
N VAL A 213 -0.50 -6.20 12.57
CA VAL A 213 -0.20 -5.19 11.56
C VAL A 213 -1.40 -4.27 11.49
N VAL A 214 -1.24 -3.02 11.91
CA VAL A 214 -2.34 -2.05 11.93
C VAL A 214 -1.88 -0.76 11.28
N PRO A 215 -2.58 -0.26 10.25
CA PRO A 215 -2.28 1.05 9.69
C PRO A 215 -2.58 2.15 10.71
N VAL A 216 -1.73 3.17 10.77
CA VAL A 216 -1.95 4.35 11.61
C VAL A 216 -2.36 5.52 10.71
N GLY A 217 -3.65 5.84 10.71
CA GLY A 217 -4.22 6.86 9.84
C GLY A 217 -4.35 6.42 8.38
N GLY A 218 -4.37 7.40 7.47
CA GLY A 218 -4.49 7.21 6.01
C GLY A 218 -3.17 7.46 5.28
N LEU A 219 -3.24 8.12 4.12
CA LEU A 219 -2.07 8.69 3.46
C LEU A 219 -1.72 10.01 4.14
N ILE A 220 -0.48 10.16 4.59
CA ILE A 220 -0.01 11.30 5.39
C ILE A 220 0.96 12.09 4.53
N HIS A 221 0.68 13.38 4.37
CA HIS A 221 1.60 14.31 3.71
C HIS A 221 2.45 14.98 4.78
N VAL A 222 3.77 14.90 4.63
CA VAL A 222 4.74 15.59 5.49
C VAL A 222 5.36 16.72 4.67
N PRO A 223 5.25 17.99 5.11
CA PRO A 223 5.75 19.12 4.34
C PRO A 223 7.28 19.07 4.20
N ALA A 224 7.79 19.80 3.22
CA ALA A 224 9.22 20.06 3.05
C ALA A 224 9.83 20.60 4.35
N SER A 225 10.97 20.03 4.76
CA SER A 225 11.77 20.42 5.92
C SER A 225 10.93 20.61 7.20
N GLY A 226 9.88 19.81 7.34
CA GLY A 226 8.83 20.06 8.30
C GLY A 226 8.35 18.80 9.01
N SER A 227 7.28 18.95 9.78
CA SER A 227 6.70 17.84 10.52
C SER A 227 5.18 17.83 10.45
N THR A 228 4.60 16.64 10.61
CA THR A 228 3.15 16.43 10.72
C THR A 228 2.84 15.60 11.95
N LEU A 229 1.78 15.99 12.68
CA LEU A 229 1.28 15.25 13.83
C LEU A 229 0.13 14.34 13.41
N VAL A 230 0.26 13.05 13.68
CA VAL A 230 -0.77 12.04 13.41
C VAL A 230 -1.32 11.52 14.72
N LYS A 231 -2.62 11.71 14.96
CA LYS A 231 -3.29 11.11 16.13
C LYS A 231 -3.43 9.60 15.92
N VAL A 232 -3.21 8.84 16.98
CA VAL A 232 -3.38 7.39 16.98
C VAL A 232 -4.80 7.10 17.46
N THR A 233 -5.64 6.59 16.57
CA THR A 233 -7.07 6.36 16.82
C THR A 233 -7.51 4.95 16.41
N GLY A 234 -8.72 4.55 16.79
CA GLY A 234 -9.34 3.29 16.34
C GLY A 234 -8.51 2.05 16.65
N ALA A 235 -8.38 1.16 15.65
CA ALA A 235 -7.65 -0.09 15.80
C ALA A 235 -6.17 0.12 16.20
N ALA A 236 -5.53 1.18 15.72
CA ALA A 236 -4.15 1.48 16.09
C ALA A 236 -4.04 1.86 17.57
N ALA A 237 -4.97 2.68 18.08
CA ALA A 237 -5.00 3.04 19.50
C ALA A 237 -5.26 1.82 20.39
N ALA A 238 -6.15 0.92 19.96
CA ALA A 238 -6.41 -0.33 20.66
C ALA A 238 -5.17 -1.25 20.69
N ALA A 239 -4.45 -1.35 19.56
CA ALA A 239 -3.21 -2.13 19.48
C ALA A 239 -2.13 -1.53 20.40
N VAL A 240 -1.88 -0.22 20.35
CA VAL A 240 -0.89 0.44 21.22
C VAL A 240 -1.25 0.25 22.70
N ALA A 241 -2.52 0.39 23.07
CA ALA A 241 -2.96 0.19 24.45
C ALA A 241 -2.77 -1.26 24.93
N ARG A 242 -2.92 -2.24 24.04
CA ARG A 242 -2.77 -3.66 24.35
C ARG A 242 -1.30 -4.11 24.45
N TYR A 243 -0.42 -3.55 23.62
CA TYR A 243 0.96 -4.03 23.47
C TYR A 243 2.02 -3.07 24.01
N SER A 244 1.63 -1.90 24.55
CA SER A 244 2.57 -1.03 25.27
C SER A 244 3.18 -1.74 26.48
N GLY A 245 4.48 -1.57 26.70
CA GLY A 245 5.26 -2.28 27.72
C GLY A 245 5.43 -3.77 27.41
N GLY A 246 5.00 -4.23 26.23
CA GLY A 246 5.00 -5.63 25.82
C GLY A 246 6.16 -5.98 24.87
N PRO A 247 5.94 -6.91 23.91
CA PRO A 247 7.00 -7.50 23.10
C PRO A 247 7.62 -6.49 22.12
N ALA A 248 8.51 -6.97 21.25
CA ALA A 248 9.10 -6.15 20.20
C ALA A 248 8.03 -5.46 19.33
N VAL A 249 8.09 -4.14 19.26
CA VAL A 249 7.22 -3.31 18.42
C VAL A 249 8.04 -2.44 17.47
N SER A 250 7.45 -2.18 16.30
CA SER A 250 7.97 -1.21 15.33
C SER A 250 6.87 -0.29 14.84
N ILE A 251 7.25 0.96 14.59
CA ILE A 251 6.42 1.94 13.89
C ILE A 251 7.19 2.29 12.62
N LYS A 252 6.63 1.95 11.46
CA LYS A 252 7.34 2.07 10.19
C LYS A 252 6.58 2.97 9.22
N PRO A 253 7.15 4.14 8.86
CA PRO A 253 6.70 4.86 7.69
C PRO A 253 7.20 4.15 6.44
N TYR A 254 6.41 4.23 5.38
CA TYR A 254 6.81 3.81 4.04
C TYR A 254 6.22 4.77 3.00
N ASN A 255 6.98 5.02 1.93
CA ASN A 255 6.57 5.89 0.84
C ASN A 255 5.35 5.30 0.12
N SER A 256 4.35 6.12 -0.16
CA SER A 256 3.06 5.72 -0.74
C SER A 256 2.44 6.88 -1.50
N GLN A 257 1.51 6.63 -2.43
CA GLN A 257 0.84 7.68 -3.23
C GLN A 257 -0.65 7.43 -3.42
#